data_AF-A0A2E8Y5J2-F1
#
_entry.id   AF-A0A2E8Y5J2-F1
#
_cell.length_a   1.000
_cell.length_b   1.000
_cell.length_c   1.000
_cell.angle_alpha   90.00
_cell.angle_beta   90.00
_cell.angle_gamma   90.00
#
_symmetry.space_group_name_H-M   'P 1'
#
loop_
_entity.id
_entity.type
_entity.pdbx_description
1 polymer ?
#
loop_
_entity_poly.entity_id
_entity_poly.type
_entity_poly.pdbx_seq_one_letter_code
_entity_poly.pdbx_strand_id
1 'polypeptide(L)'
;RIKELEDQLVGLQKQIDQPLRRRLPETRSAGTHKFDIAGHEGYLTIGLFEDGHPGEMFITMAKEGSTIGGLMDSVAALTSISLQYGVPLDALVRKFTHQRFEPSGFTKNPQIRRASSIIDYVFRWMGIQFIPGYLEKTTGDTSQQELDIPGLRQAEARHVNKPVVELPVSGGGDGESVESAAAHSHGRDGSAISQSVAHFMEDAPTCPTCGNVTVRNGACFKCLNCGESLGCS
;
A
#
# COMPACT_ATOMS: atom_id res chain seq x y z
N ARG A 1 41.52 49.53 12.37
CA ARG A 1 41.09 48.60 13.44
C ARG A 1 39.60 48.37 13.51
N ILE A 2 38.75 49.39 13.75
CA ILE A 2 37.27 49.20 13.76
C ILE A 2 36.77 48.70 12.40
N LYS A 3 37.21 49.34 11.31
CA LYS A 3 36.84 48.95 9.93
C LYS A 3 37.28 47.52 9.53
N GLU A 4 38.46 47.09 9.97
CA GLU A 4 38.93 45.71 9.77
C GLU A 4 38.09 44.70 10.56
N LEU A 5 37.68 45.06 11.78
CA LEU A 5 36.82 44.21 12.60
C LEU A 5 35.40 44.12 12.02
N GLU A 6 34.89 45.21 11.45
CA GLU A 6 33.61 45.23 10.72
C GLU A 6 33.67 44.33 9.47
N ASP A 7 34.73 44.42 8.67
CA ASP A 7 34.94 43.55 7.50
C ASP A 7 35.09 42.07 7.91
N GLN A 8 35.76 41.80 9.03
CA GLN A 8 35.87 40.46 9.60
C GLN A 8 34.52 39.92 10.08
N LEU A 9 33.71 40.75 10.75
CA LEU A 9 32.36 40.38 11.18
C LEU A 9 31.46 40.08 9.99
N VAL A 10 31.46 40.91 8.95
CA VAL A 10 30.69 40.66 7.72
C VAL A 10 31.15 39.37 7.03
N GLY A 11 32.46 39.09 7.03
CA GLY A 11 33.01 37.84 6.51
C GLY A 11 32.58 36.60 7.31
N LEU A 12 32.66 36.66 8.64
CA LEU A 12 32.22 35.60 9.55
C LEU A 12 30.71 35.36 9.45
N GLN A 13 29.92 36.42 9.34
CA GLN A 13 28.46 36.34 9.21
C GLN A 13 28.06 35.67 7.88
N LYS A 14 28.79 35.97 6.79
CA LYS A 14 28.67 35.24 5.51
C LYS A 14 29.09 33.76 5.60
N GLN A 15 29.97 33.39 6.52
CA GLN A 15 30.35 31.99 6.73
C GLN A 15 29.32 31.24 7.60
N ILE A 16 28.67 31.92 8.54
CA ILE A 16 27.60 31.37 9.37
C ILE A 16 26.37 31.03 8.53
N ASP A 17 26.03 31.87 7.55
CA ASP A 17 24.86 31.66 6.68
C ASP A 17 25.11 30.63 5.55
N GLN A 18 26.30 30.04 5.45
CA GLN A 18 26.56 28.97 4.49
C GLN A 18 26.08 27.63 5.03
N PRO A 19 25.30 26.85 4.25
CA PRO A 19 24.84 25.55 4.69
C PRO A 19 26.06 24.63 4.86
N LEU A 20 26.28 24.15 6.08
CA LEU A 20 27.40 23.26 6.40
C LEU A 20 27.02 21.83 6.00
N ARG A 21 27.66 21.29 4.97
CA ARG A 21 27.47 19.90 4.55
C ARG A 21 28.30 18.96 5.42
N ARG A 22 27.63 18.07 6.16
CA ARG A 22 28.27 16.94 6.86
C ARG A 22 28.50 15.80 5.87
N ARG A 23 29.75 15.59 5.44
CA ARG A 23 30.12 14.45 4.58
C ARG A 23 30.23 13.17 5.40
N LEU A 24 29.93 12.04 4.76
CA LEU A 24 30.13 10.72 5.36
C LEU A 24 31.59 10.28 5.18
N PRO A 25 32.15 9.49 6.12
CA PRO A 25 33.49 8.93 6.00
C PRO A 25 33.57 7.91 4.87
N GLU A 26 34.76 7.69 4.30
CA GLU A 26 34.97 6.74 3.19
C GLU A 26 34.54 5.31 3.53
N THR A 27 34.84 4.87 4.75
CA THR A 27 34.36 3.59 5.30
C THR A 27 33.24 3.86 6.30
N ARG A 28 32.10 3.21 6.10
CA ARG A 28 30.88 3.43 6.89
C ARG A 28 30.00 2.19 6.93
N SER A 29 29.13 2.13 7.94
CA SER A 29 28.09 1.12 8.02
C SER A 29 26.96 1.45 7.05
N ALA A 30 26.51 0.45 6.30
CA ALA A 30 25.35 0.56 5.42
C ALA A 30 24.44 -0.65 5.60
N GLY A 31 23.13 -0.42 5.55
CA GLY A 31 22.11 -1.46 5.57
C GLY A 31 21.43 -1.56 4.21
N THR A 32 21.25 -2.77 3.70
CA THR A 32 20.52 -3.02 2.44
C THR A 32 19.22 -3.75 2.71
N HIS A 33 18.14 -3.25 2.14
CA HIS A 33 16.80 -3.83 2.22
C HIS A 33 16.29 -4.15 0.82
N LYS A 34 15.95 -5.42 0.59
CA LYS A 34 15.25 -5.84 -0.63
C LYS A 34 13.76 -5.56 -0.48
N PHE A 35 13.17 -4.93 -1.48
CA PHE A 35 11.73 -4.71 -1.57
C PHE A 35 11.16 -5.22 -2.90
N ASP A 36 9.84 -5.42 -2.90
CA ASP A 36 9.05 -5.86 -4.04
C ASP A 36 7.73 -5.12 -3.98
N ILE A 37 7.37 -4.43 -5.06
CA ILE A 37 6.12 -3.69 -5.19
C ILE A 37 5.48 -4.12 -6.50
N ALA A 38 4.34 -4.83 -6.43
CA ALA A 38 3.63 -5.34 -7.59
C ALA A 38 4.52 -6.15 -8.57
N GLY A 39 5.50 -6.90 -8.06
CA GLY A 39 6.42 -7.69 -8.89
C GLY A 39 7.65 -6.92 -9.40
N HIS A 40 7.73 -5.62 -9.12
CA HIS A 40 8.94 -4.82 -9.35
C HIS A 40 9.85 -4.94 -8.14
N GLU A 41 10.96 -5.68 -8.32
CA GLU A 41 11.94 -5.87 -7.25
C GLU A 41 12.95 -4.72 -7.22
N GLY A 42 13.35 -4.30 -6.03
CA GLY A 42 14.37 -3.27 -5.85
C GLY A 42 15.17 -3.46 -4.57
N TYR A 43 16.29 -2.77 -4.48
CA TYR A 43 17.19 -2.76 -3.34
C TYR A 43 17.35 -1.32 -2.87
N LEU A 44 17.12 -1.10 -1.58
CA LEU A 44 17.37 0.16 -0.90
C LEU A 44 18.60 -0.01 -0.03
N THR A 45 19.65 0.76 -0.28
CA THR A 45 20.85 0.79 0.58
C THR A 45 20.92 2.12 1.30
N ILE A 46 20.98 2.09 2.63
CA ILE A 46 21.12 3.29 3.47
C ILE A 46 22.50 3.30 4.09
N GLY A 47 23.27 4.36 3.86
CA GLY A 47 24.52 4.63 4.55
C GLY A 47 24.27 5.44 5.82
N LEU A 48 24.91 5.04 6.92
CA LEU A 48 24.73 5.65 8.24
C LEU A 48 25.91 6.57 8.57
N PHE A 49 25.63 7.62 9.33
CA PHE A 49 26.64 8.35 10.09
C PHE A 49 27.13 7.52 11.27
N GLU A 50 28.23 7.95 11.88
CA GLU A 50 28.78 7.37 13.12
C GLU A 50 27.74 7.34 14.26
N ASP A 51 26.79 8.29 14.26
CA ASP A 51 25.70 8.39 15.24
C ASP A 51 24.51 7.45 14.93
N GLY A 52 24.63 6.57 13.94
CA GLY A 52 23.55 5.66 13.51
C GLY A 52 22.40 6.31 12.73
N HIS A 53 22.46 7.62 12.50
CA HIS A 53 21.46 8.35 11.70
C HIS A 53 21.70 8.14 10.19
N PRO A 54 20.66 8.11 9.35
CA PRO A 54 20.82 7.94 7.91
C PRO A 54 21.44 9.19 7.27
N GLY A 55 22.48 8.99 6.45
CA GLY A 55 23.21 10.08 5.78
C GLY A 55 23.21 10.00 4.26
N GLU A 56 22.97 8.81 3.70
CA GLU A 56 22.79 8.63 2.25
C GLU A 56 21.87 7.46 1.97
N MET A 57 21.26 7.47 0.79
CA MET A 57 20.47 6.37 0.29
C MET A 57 20.77 6.11 -1.19
N PHE A 58 20.64 4.84 -1.58
CA PHE A 58 20.70 4.38 -2.95
C PHE A 58 19.52 3.47 -3.22
N ILE A 59 18.92 3.61 -4.40
CA ILE A 59 17.78 2.81 -4.82
C ILE A 59 18.15 2.14 -6.14
N THR A 60 18.24 0.82 -6.14
CA THR A 60 18.56 0.05 -7.35
C THR A 60 17.37 -0.83 -7.70
N MET A 61 16.77 -0.60 -8.86
CA MET A 61 15.64 -1.39 -9.34
C MET A 61 16.12 -2.57 -10.20
N ALA A 62 15.50 -3.74 -10.02
CA ALA A 62 15.73 -4.90 -10.85
C ALA A 62 14.74 -4.88 -12.03
N LYS A 63 15.28 -4.94 -13.26
CA LYS A 63 14.50 -5.08 -14.51
C LYS A 63 13.61 -3.88 -14.89
N GLU A 64 13.88 -2.70 -14.35
CA GLU A 64 13.21 -1.46 -14.78
C GLU A 64 13.93 -0.76 -15.92
N GLY A 65 13.17 -0.02 -16.73
CA GLY A 65 13.73 0.82 -17.80
C GLY A 65 14.65 1.91 -17.26
N SER A 66 15.56 2.41 -18.10
CA SER A 66 16.54 3.45 -17.75
C SER A 66 15.92 4.73 -17.19
N THR A 67 14.67 5.04 -17.57
CA THR A 67 13.93 6.20 -17.06
C THR A 67 13.61 6.08 -15.57
N ILE A 68 13.11 4.93 -15.13
CA ILE A 68 12.77 4.72 -13.71
C ILE A 68 14.06 4.61 -12.89
N GLY A 69 15.06 3.87 -13.39
CA GLY A 69 16.38 3.79 -12.76
C GLY A 69 17.00 5.17 -12.54
N GLY A 70 17.10 5.99 -13.60
CA GLY A 70 17.68 7.33 -13.52
C GLY A 70 16.87 8.29 -12.62
N LEU A 71 15.55 8.17 -12.59
CA LEU A 71 14.71 8.94 -11.66
C LEU A 71 14.98 8.53 -10.20
N MET A 72 15.06 7.23 -9.92
CA MET A 72 15.35 6.72 -8.58
C MET A 72 16.75 7.11 -8.13
N ASP A 73 17.76 7.05 -9.01
CA ASP A 73 19.12 7.51 -8.73
C ASP A 73 19.15 9.01 -8.41
N SER A 74 18.40 9.81 -9.17
CA SER A 74 18.31 11.26 -8.95
C SER A 74 17.65 11.59 -7.62
N VAL A 75 16.55 10.92 -7.27
CA VAL A 75 15.86 11.12 -5.98
C VAL A 75 16.73 10.66 -4.82
N ALA A 76 17.40 9.52 -4.96
CA ALA A 76 18.31 8.99 -3.96
C ALA A 76 19.51 9.94 -3.71
N ALA A 77 20.10 10.50 -4.78
CA ALA A 77 21.16 11.49 -4.69
C ALA A 77 20.70 12.79 -4.03
N LEU A 78 19.55 13.34 -4.45
CA LEU A 78 18.98 14.56 -3.87
C LEU A 78 18.66 14.38 -2.38
N THR A 79 18.12 13.22 -2.00
CA THR A 79 17.80 12.92 -0.61
C THR A 79 19.08 12.75 0.22
N SER A 80 20.11 12.09 -0.32
CA SER A 80 21.41 11.97 0.32
C SER A 80 22.06 13.33 0.59
N ILE A 81 22.01 14.23 -0.40
CA ILE A 81 22.48 15.61 -0.23
C ILE A 81 21.67 16.32 0.86
N SER A 82 20.34 16.19 0.83
CA SER A 82 19.45 16.81 1.81
C SER A 82 19.76 16.37 3.25
N LEU A 83 19.96 15.07 3.46
CA LEU A 83 20.35 14.51 4.77
C LEU A 83 21.72 15.03 5.23
N GLN A 84 22.68 15.14 4.32
CA GLN A 84 24.02 15.69 4.62
C GLN A 84 24.00 17.19 4.97
N TYR A 85 22.99 17.93 4.51
CA TYR A 85 22.75 19.32 4.91
C TYR A 85 21.87 19.46 6.15
N GLY A 86 21.56 18.34 6.84
CA GLY A 86 20.84 18.35 8.12
C GLY A 86 19.32 18.46 8.00
N VAL A 87 18.73 18.19 6.83
CA VAL A 87 17.28 18.10 6.70
C VAL A 87 16.78 16.94 7.58
N PRO A 88 15.83 17.18 8.50
CA PRO A 88 15.35 16.12 9.40
C PRO A 88 14.59 15.05 8.61
N LEU A 89 14.91 13.78 8.89
CA LEU A 89 14.27 12.64 8.22
C LEU A 89 12.75 12.68 8.33
N ASP A 90 12.23 13.07 9.48
CA ASP A 90 10.78 13.19 9.73
C ASP A 90 10.08 14.13 8.73
N ALA A 91 10.72 15.24 8.35
CA ALA A 91 10.17 16.15 7.34
C ALA A 91 10.15 15.52 5.94
N LEU A 92 11.21 14.81 5.57
CA LEU A 92 11.28 14.08 4.30
C LEU A 92 10.21 12.98 4.24
N VAL A 93 10.10 12.18 5.30
CA VAL A 93 9.11 11.11 5.40
C VAL A 93 7.71 11.68 5.28
N ARG A 94 7.35 12.73 6.02
CA ARG A 94 6.03 13.37 5.90
C ARG A 94 5.74 13.89 4.48
N LYS A 95 6.75 14.38 3.76
CA LYS A 95 6.57 14.95 2.43
C LYS A 95 6.37 13.89 1.35
N PHE A 96 7.13 12.81 1.42
CA PHE A 96 7.20 11.79 0.37
C PHE A 96 6.30 10.57 0.63
N THR A 97 5.84 10.37 1.85
CA THR A 97 4.81 9.37 2.15
C THR A 97 3.52 9.70 1.40
N HIS A 98 2.85 8.67 0.90
CA HIS A 98 1.62 8.69 0.11
C HIS A 98 1.70 9.39 -1.26
N GLN A 99 2.90 9.70 -1.75
CA GLN A 99 3.08 10.09 -3.13
C GLN A 99 2.65 8.96 -4.06
N ARG A 100 1.92 9.31 -5.12
CA ARG A 100 1.28 8.34 -6.03
C ARG A 100 1.89 8.43 -7.41
N PHE A 101 2.48 7.33 -7.86
CA PHE A 101 2.94 7.12 -9.22
C PHE A 101 3.34 5.65 -9.38
N GLU A 102 3.40 5.17 -10.62
CA GLU A 102 3.79 3.80 -10.93
C GLU A 102 5.32 3.63 -10.83
N PRO A 103 5.82 2.48 -10.37
CA PRO A 103 5.12 1.30 -9.89
C PRO A 103 4.43 1.45 -8.52
N SER A 104 3.21 0.92 -8.41
CA SER A 104 2.44 0.90 -7.15
C SER A 104 1.70 -0.42 -6.98
N GLY A 105 1.40 -0.81 -5.73
CA GLY A 105 0.63 -2.02 -5.46
C GLY A 105 0.99 -2.71 -4.15
N PHE A 106 0.71 -4.01 -4.09
CA PHE A 106 0.99 -4.84 -2.93
C PHE A 106 2.49 -5.10 -2.79
N THR A 107 2.95 -5.18 -1.55
CA THR A 107 4.36 -5.47 -1.24
C THR A 107 4.47 -6.74 -0.41
N LYS A 108 5.67 -7.32 -0.39
CA LYS A 108 6.00 -8.47 0.45
C LYS A 108 6.25 -8.13 1.92
N ASN A 109 6.36 -6.84 2.28
CA ASN A 109 6.64 -6.41 3.64
C ASN A 109 5.35 -6.38 4.50
N PRO A 110 5.27 -7.15 5.61
CA PRO A 110 4.10 -7.17 6.48
C PRO A 110 3.71 -5.79 7.04
N GLN A 111 4.69 -4.94 7.34
CA GLN A 111 4.46 -3.61 7.92
C GLN A 111 3.96 -2.59 6.87
N ILE A 112 4.24 -2.82 5.58
CA ILE A 112 3.82 -1.95 4.47
C ILE A 112 3.12 -2.81 3.43
N ARG A 113 1.92 -3.29 3.73
CA ARG A 113 1.20 -4.23 2.85
C ARG A 113 0.93 -3.69 1.44
N ARG A 114 0.71 -2.37 1.33
CA ARG A 114 0.46 -1.68 0.05
C ARG A 114 1.21 -0.37 0.01
N ALA A 115 1.87 -0.10 -1.12
CA ALA A 115 2.57 1.13 -1.41
C ALA A 115 1.94 1.85 -2.61
N SER A 116 1.86 3.17 -2.55
CA SER A 116 1.33 3.99 -3.65
C SER A 116 2.39 4.45 -4.65
N SER A 117 3.66 4.22 -4.36
CA SER A 117 4.81 4.38 -5.24
C SER A 117 6.05 3.73 -4.62
N ILE A 118 7.15 3.61 -5.38
CA ILE A 118 8.47 3.21 -4.85
C ILE A 118 8.92 4.19 -3.75
N ILE A 119 8.74 5.49 -3.98
CA ILE A 119 9.18 6.53 -3.03
C ILE A 119 8.32 6.51 -1.76
N ASP A 120 6.99 6.32 -1.86
CA ASP A 120 6.13 6.09 -0.71
C ASP A 120 6.65 4.92 0.14
N TYR A 121 6.97 3.79 -0.50
CA TYR A 121 7.51 2.63 0.20
C TYR A 121 8.82 2.93 0.92
N VAL A 122 9.79 3.52 0.20
CA VAL A 122 11.13 3.82 0.73
C VAL A 122 11.05 4.72 1.96
N PHE A 123 10.30 5.82 1.88
CA PHE A 123 10.20 6.75 3.01
C PHE A 123 9.37 6.19 4.17
N ARG A 124 8.33 5.40 3.92
CA ARG A 124 7.61 4.69 4.99
C ARG A 124 8.51 3.67 5.68
N TRP A 125 9.30 2.92 4.91
CA TRP A 125 10.25 1.97 5.47
C TRP A 125 11.32 2.67 6.31
N MET A 126 11.90 3.76 5.81
CA MET A 126 12.84 4.58 6.58
C MET A 126 12.21 5.17 7.84
N GLY A 127 10.95 5.61 7.77
CA GLY A 127 10.21 6.07 8.93
C GLY A 127 10.11 4.98 10.00
N ILE A 128 9.75 3.75 9.59
CA ILE A 128 9.67 2.61 10.51
C ILE A 128 11.03 2.26 11.13
N GLN A 129 12.12 2.35 10.36
CA GLN A 129 13.46 1.95 10.83
C GLN A 129 14.13 3.00 11.72
N PHE A 130 13.99 4.29 11.40
CA PHE A 130 14.81 5.35 12.01
C PHE A 130 14.01 6.33 12.87
N ILE A 131 12.68 6.34 12.80
CA ILE A 131 11.85 7.24 13.59
C ILE A 131 11.12 6.42 14.68
N PRO A 132 11.49 6.58 15.96
CA PRO A 132 10.81 5.92 17.06
C PRO A 132 9.33 6.28 17.09
N GLY A 133 8.45 5.28 17.22
CA GLY A 133 7.01 5.50 17.30
C GLY A 133 6.32 5.76 15.96
N TYR A 134 7.01 5.66 14.82
CA TYR A 134 6.43 5.94 13.50
C TYR A 134 5.42 4.87 13.07
N LEU A 135 5.72 3.60 13.34
CA LEU A 135 4.84 2.48 12.99
C LEU A 135 3.49 2.61 13.71
N GLU A 136 3.50 2.84 15.02
CA GLU A 136 2.32 2.97 15.86
C GLU A 136 1.42 4.13 15.41
N LYS A 137 2.04 5.27 15.06
CA LYS A 137 1.31 6.44 14.54
C LYS A 137 0.67 6.19 13.17
N THR A 138 1.34 5.43 12.32
CA THR A 138 0.92 5.26 10.90
C THR A 138 -0.03 4.08 10.72
N THR A 139 0.11 3.04 11.53
CA THR A 139 -0.75 1.85 11.43
C THR A 139 -2.14 2.11 12.01
N GLY A 140 -2.30 3.22 12.74
CA GLY A 140 -3.52 3.50 13.51
C GLY A 140 -3.74 2.41 14.56
N ASP A 141 -4.58 2.69 15.54
CA ASP A 141 -5.12 1.62 16.37
C ASP A 141 -5.87 0.66 15.43
N THR A 142 -5.27 -0.50 15.15
CA THR A 142 -5.89 -1.55 14.33
C THR A 142 -6.83 -2.40 15.17
N SER A 143 -7.00 -2.08 16.46
CA SER A 143 -8.28 -2.35 17.07
C SER A 143 -9.28 -1.58 16.23
N GLN A 144 -10.11 -2.31 15.48
CA GLN A 144 -11.40 -1.75 15.13
C GLN A 144 -11.88 -1.09 16.42
N GLN A 145 -12.19 0.20 16.41
CA GLN A 145 -13.09 0.70 17.44
C GLN A 145 -14.24 -0.30 17.40
N GLU A 146 -14.35 -1.14 18.44
CA GLU A 146 -15.56 -1.88 18.70
C GLU A 146 -16.58 -0.77 18.90
N LEU A 147 -17.15 -0.32 17.79
CA LEU A 147 -18.36 0.45 17.81
C LEU A 147 -19.29 -0.48 18.56
N ASP A 148 -19.67 -0.08 19.76
CA ASP A 148 -20.54 -0.85 20.63
C ASP A 148 -21.93 -0.79 20.00
N ILE A 149 -22.10 -1.50 18.87
CA ILE A 149 -23.32 -1.58 18.10
C ILE A 149 -24.27 -2.40 18.98
N PRO A 150 -25.30 -1.77 19.58
CA PRO A 150 -26.19 -2.48 20.49
C PRO A 150 -26.86 -3.63 19.72
N GLY A 151 -26.59 -4.87 20.14
CA GLY A 151 -27.17 -6.08 19.55
C GLY A 151 -26.21 -6.97 18.74
N LEU A 152 -24.98 -6.53 18.41
CA LEU A 152 -24.04 -7.35 17.64
C LEU A 152 -23.55 -8.57 18.45
N ARG A 153 -23.21 -8.37 19.73
CA ARG A 153 -22.82 -9.46 20.66
C ARG A 153 -23.93 -10.51 20.85
N GLN A 154 -25.21 -10.10 20.79
CA GLN A 154 -26.35 -11.01 20.86
C GLN A 154 -26.57 -11.78 19.54
N ALA A 155 -26.24 -11.18 18.39
CA ALA A 155 -26.28 -11.86 17.11
C ALA A 155 -25.15 -12.88 16.96
N GLU A 156 -23.94 -12.55 17.42
CA GLU A 156 -22.79 -13.47 17.44
C GLU A 156 -23.03 -14.68 18.35
N ALA A 157 -23.59 -14.46 19.55
CA ALA A 157 -23.96 -15.55 20.46
C ALA A 157 -25.04 -16.50 19.89
N ARG A 158 -25.87 -16.04 18.94
CA ARG A 158 -26.87 -16.86 18.24
C ARG A 158 -26.28 -17.70 17.11
N HIS A 159 -25.08 -17.37 16.63
CA HIS A 159 -24.44 -18.04 15.48
C HIS A 159 -23.34 -19.03 15.87
N VAL A 160 -22.97 -19.14 17.14
CA VAL A 160 -22.01 -20.14 17.60
C VAL A 160 -22.72 -21.47 17.86
N ASN A 161 -22.44 -22.46 17.01
CA ASN A 161 -22.76 -23.88 17.19
C ASN A 161 -24.26 -24.24 17.36
N LYS A 162 -25.06 -24.03 16.31
CA LYS A 162 -26.26 -24.87 16.13
C LYS A 162 -25.84 -26.19 15.49
N PRO A 163 -26.09 -27.36 16.12
CA PRO A 163 -25.98 -28.62 15.39
C PRO A 163 -26.95 -28.57 14.22
N VAL A 164 -26.46 -28.88 13.01
CA VAL A 164 -27.31 -29.01 11.83
C VAL A 164 -28.11 -30.30 12.01
N VAL A 165 -29.33 -30.22 12.52
CA VAL A 165 -30.17 -31.40 12.80
C VAL A 165 -30.91 -31.91 11.55
N GLU A 166 -30.83 -31.23 10.42
CA GLU A 166 -31.54 -31.65 9.20
C GLU A 166 -30.62 -31.60 7.98
N LEU A 167 -29.70 -32.55 7.92
CA LEU A 167 -29.17 -33.06 6.65
C LEU A 167 -29.76 -34.46 6.49
N PRO A 168 -30.47 -34.77 5.38
CA PRO A 168 -30.86 -36.13 5.10
C PRO A 168 -29.59 -36.97 5.01
N VAL A 169 -29.42 -37.91 5.93
CA VAL A 169 -28.39 -38.94 5.81
C VAL A 169 -28.85 -39.85 4.67
N SER A 170 -28.24 -39.71 3.49
CA SER A 170 -28.45 -40.65 2.40
C SER A 170 -27.99 -42.03 2.84
N GLY A 171 -28.97 -42.89 3.15
CA GLY A 171 -28.77 -44.33 3.29
C GLY A 171 -28.40 -44.92 1.94
N GLY A 172 -27.41 -45.81 1.94
CA GLY A 172 -26.86 -46.43 0.73
C GLY A 172 -27.89 -47.24 -0.07
N GLY A 173 -27.71 -47.23 -1.39
CA GLY A 173 -28.46 -48.03 -2.36
C GLY A 173 -28.38 -47.43 -3.76
N ASP A 174 -27.32 -47.83 -4.49
CA ASP A 174 -27.21 -48.07 -5.94
C ASP A 174 -28.04 -47.22 -6.95
N GLY A 175 -27.32 -46.55 -7.87
CA GLY A 175 -27.81 -46.30 -9.24
C GLY A 175 -28.18 -44.86 -9.63
N GLU A 176 -27.30 -44.24 -10.42
CA GLU A 176 -27.53 -43.22 -11.47
C GLU A 176 -28.60 -42.12 -11.29
N SER A 177 -28.15 -40.88 -11.13
CA SER A 177 -28.20 -39.80 -12.15
C SER A 177 -27.93 -38.44 -11.50
N VAL A 178 -26.97 -37.69 -12.06
CA VAL A 178 -26.53 -36.38 -11.60
C VAL A 178 -27.26 -35.30 -12.38
N GLU A 179 -28.17 -34.59 -11.72
CA GLU A 179 -28.71 -33.31 -12.19
C GLU A 179 -28.61 -32.23 -11.10
N SER A 180 -27.76 -31.25 -11.41
CA SER A 180 -27.81 -29.82 -11.06
C SER A 180 -28.07 -29.40 -9.61
N ALA A 181 -27.00 -29.02 -8.92
CA ALA A 181 -27.04 -28.26 -7.68
C ALA A 181 -27.49 -26.81 -7.94
N ALA A 182 -28.77 -26.53 -7.72
CA ALA A 182 -29.28 -25.16 -7.58
C ALA A 182 -28.87 -24.60 -6.21
N ALA A 183 -28.18 -23.45 -6.24
CA ALA A 183 -27.67 -22.74 -5.09
C ALA A 183 -28.80 -22.25 -4.16
N HIS A 184 -28.59 -22.44 -2.85
CA HIS A 184 -29.43 -21.86 -1.79
C HIS A 184 -29.41 -20.32 -1.84
N SER A 185 -30.56 -19.71 -2.13
CA SER A 185 -30.82 -18.30 -1.87
C SER A 185 -31.39 -18.14 -0.46
N HIS A 186 -30.60 -17.55 0.44
CA HIS A 186 -31.11 -17.02 1.69
C HIS A 186 -31.98 -15.79 1.38
N GLY A 187 -33.29 -15.96 1.54
CA GLY A 187 -34.26 -14.86 1.53
C GLY A 187 -33.95 -13.86 2.65
N ARG A 188 -33.77 -12.61 2.27
CA ARG A 188 -33.78 -11.47 3.18
C ARG A 188 -34.65 -10.40 2.54
N ASP A 189 -35.70 -10.01 3.25
CA ASP A 189 -36.61 -8.93 2.90
C ASP A 189 -35.85 -7.68 2.45
N GLY A 190 -36.02 -7.34 1.18
CA GLY A 190 -35.50 -6.15 0.54
C GLY A 190 -36.59 -5.60 -0.36
N SER A 191 -37.16 -4.48 0.07
CA SER A 191 -38.16 -3.62 -0.59
C SER A 191 -38.24 -3.74 -2.12
N ALA A 192 -39.46 -3.56 -2.65
CA ALA A 192 -39.93 -3.54 -4.04
C ALA A 192 -39.03 -2.95 -5.16
N ILE A 193 -37.85 -2.42 -4.85
CA ILE A 193 -36.75 -2.08 -5.78
C ILE A 193 -36.02 -3.34 -6.30
N SER A 194 -36.08 -4.47 -5.59
CA SER A 194 -35.36 -5.71 -5.96
C SER A 194 -35.90 -6.38 -7.24
N GLN A 195 -37.21 -6.27 -7.52
CA GLN A 195 -37.84 -6.99 -8.63
C GLN A 195 -37.48 -6.41 -10.01
N SER A 196 -37.30 -5.09 -10.10
CA SER A 196 -36.82 -4.47 -11.34
C SER A 196 -35.35 -4.79 -11.61
N VAL A 197 -34.51 -4.95 -10.58
CA VAL A 197 -33.09 -5.30 -10.74
C VAL A 197 -32.93 -6.77 -11.13
N ALA A 198 -33.74 -7.67 -10.57
CA ALA A 198 -33.73 -9.09 -10.92
C ALA A 198 -33.99 -9.33 -12.43
N HIS A 199 -34.96 -8.60 -13.00
CA HIS A 199 -35.32 -8.74 -14.41
C HIS A 199 -34.24 -8.21 -15.39
N PHE A 200 -33.29 -7.38 -14.92
CA PHE A 200 -32.14 -6.94 -15.73
C PHE A 200 -30.90 -7.85 -15.59
N MET A 201 -30.93 -8.82 -14.68
CA MET A 201 -29.81 -9.71 -14.35
C MET A 201 -29.97 -11.15 -14.85
N GLU A 202 -31.13 -11.54 -15.39
CA GLU A 202 -31.39 -12.93 -15.84
C GLU A 202 -30.47 -13.38 -16.99
N ASP A 203 -30.09 -12.47 -17.89
CA ASP A 203 -29.24 -12.79 -19.06
C ASP A 203 -27.79 -12.27 -18.95
N ALA A 204 -27.33 -11.93 -17.75
CA ALA A 204 -26.00 -11.34 -17.58
C ALA A 204 -24.90 -12.43 -17.62
N PRO A 205 -24.05 -12.49 -18.66
CA PRO A 205 -22.98 -13.47 -18.72
C PRO A 205 -21.95 -13.20 -17.61
N THR A 206 -21.32 -14.25 -17.11
CA THR A 206 -20.16 -14.13 -16.21
C THR A 206 -18.97 -13.57 -16.97
N CYS A 207 -18.20 -12.70 -16.33
CA CYS A 207 -16.98 -12.14 -16.91
C CYS A 207 -15.95 -13.26 -17.18
N PRO A 208 -15.40 -13.38 -18.40
CA PRO A 208 -14.40 -14.42 -18.72
C PRO A 208 -13.06 -14.19 -18.00
N THR A 209 -12.77 -12.95 -17.61
CA THR A 209 -11.50 -12.57 -16.98
C THR A 209 -11.49 -12.83 -15.47
N CYS A 210 -12.61 -12.60 -14.77
CA CYS A 210 -12.65 -12.69 -13.30
C CYS A 210 -13.85 -13.45 -12.71
N GLY A 211 -14.73 -14.00 -13.55
CA GLY A 211 -15.88 -14.82 -13.12
C GLY A 211 -17.05 -14.05 -12.47
N ASN A 212 -16.90 -12.76 -12.20
CA ASN A 212 -17.98 -11.97 -11.59
C ASN A 212 -19.14 -11.76 -12.58
N VAL A 213 -20.38 -11.79 -12.08
CA VAL A 213 -21.58 -11.51 -12.88
C VAL A 213 -21.50 -10.07 -13.40
N THR A 214 -21.67 -9.91 -14.71
CA THR A 214 -21.57 -8.60 -15.35
C THR A 214 -22.86 -7.80 -15.18
N VAL A 215 -22.79 -6.48 -15.34
CA VAL A 215 -23.96 -5.60 -15.25
C VAL A 215 -24.24 -5.01 -16.63
N ARG A 216 -25.51 -4.98 -17.02
CA ARG A 216 -25.93 -4.42 -18.31
C ARG A 216 -25.64 -2.91 -18.36
N ASN A 217 -24.96 -2.47 -19.41
CA ASN A 217 -24.65 -1.08 -19.72
C ASN A 217 -25.10 -0.79 -21.16
N GLY A 218 -26.40 -0.51 -21.33
CA GLY A 218 -27.03 -0.38 -22.64
C GLY A 218 -27.19 -1.73 -23.35
N ALA A 219 -26.66 -1.84 -24.57
CA ALA A 219 -26.65 -3.08 -25.35
C ALA A 219 -25.53 -4.04 -24.95
N CYS A 220 -24.54 -3.56 -24.19
CA CYS A 220 -23.37 -4.33 -23.75
C CYS A 220 -23.47 -4.71 -22.27
N PHE A 221 -22.51 -5.50 -21.81
CA PHE A 221 -22.29 -5.80 -20.39
C PHE A 221 -20.92 -5.30 -19.95
N LYS A 222 -20.82 -4.86 -18.68
CA LYS A 222 -19.57 -4.40 -18.08
C LYS A 222 -19.32 -5.10 -16.75
N CYS A 223 -18.11 -5.55 -16.54
CA CYS A 223 -17.67 -6.07 -15.25
C CYS A 223 -17.30 -4.91 -14.33
N LEU A 224 -17.96 -4.80 -13.17
CA LEU A 224 -17.63 -3.79 -12.15
C LEU A 224 -16.38 -4.14 -11.33
N ASN A 225 -15.89 -5.38 -11.43
CA ASN A 225 -14.71 -5.84 -10.69
C ASN A 225 -13.40 -5.61 -11.46
N CYS A 226 -13.33 -6.04 -12.73
CA CYS A 226 -12.12 -5.92 -13.55
C CYS A 226 -12.22 -4.92 -14.70
N GLY A 227 -13.39 -4.32 -14.94
CA GLY A 227 -13.59 -3.31 -15.98
C GLY A 227 -13.82 -3.84 -17.40
N GLU A 228 -13.75 -5.16 -17.62
CA GLU A 228 -13.97 -5.82 -18.92
C GLU A 228 -15.36 -5.51 -19.49
N SER A 229 -15.44 -5.16 -20.78
CA SER A 229 -16.70 -4.89 -21.49
C SER A 229 -17.00 -5.98 -22.51
N LEU A 230 -18.18 -6.60 -22.41
CA LEU A 230 -18.64 -7.66 -23.30
C LEU A 230 -19.73 -7.10 -24.23
N GLY A 231 -19.51 -7.20 -25.55
CA GLY A 231 -20.53 -6.89 -26.55
C GLY A 231 -20.62 -5.42 -26.98
N CYS A 232 -19.63 -4.59 -26.68
CA CYS A 232 -19.49 -3.27 -27.30
C CYS A 232 -18.54 -3.36 -28.49
N SER A 233 -19.10 -3.25 -29.71
CA SER A 233 -18.36 -2.98 -30.94
C SER A 233 -18.02 -1.51 -31.06
#